data_AF-A0A521KMZ0-F1
#
_entry.id   AF-A0A521KMZ0-F1
#
_cell.length_a   1.000
_cell.length_b   1.000
_cell.length_c   1.000
_cell.angle_alpha   90.00
_cell.angle_beta   90.00
_cell.angle_gamma   90.00
#
_symmetry.space_group_name_H-M   'P 1'
#
loop_
_entity.id
_entity.type
_entity.pdbx_description
1 polymer ?
#
loop_
_entity_poly.entity_id
_entity_poly.type
_entity_poly.pdbx_seq_one_letter_code
_entity_poly.pdbx_strand_id
1 'polypeptide(L)'
;MTAPDAVEASAARWKRTFSAVWWANFAATAGLQSFLPFFPSHLEAVGVEGRGLVAAWAGAVFGATPLAAALTGPIWGSLGDRVGRKAMLLRSLLATSLFVGLMGLASSPLQLLVLRLLQGAFSGVIAPSIT
;
A
#
# COMPACT_ATOMS: atom_id res chain seq x y z
N MET A 1 38.08 14.35 -8.81
CA MET A 1 36.76 13.71 -8.91
C MET A 1 36.08 14.30 -10.12
N THR A 2 36.08 13.61 -11.25
CA THR A 2 35.64 14.17 -12.53
C THR A 2 34.13 13.99 -12.70
N ALA A 3 33.49 14.88 -13.44
CA ALA A 3 32.05 14.81 -13.73
C ALA A 3 31.50 13.42 -14.14
N PRO A 4 32.21 12.56 -14.91
CA PRO A 4 31.74 11.21 -15.25
C PRO A 4 31.57 10.25 -14.06
N ASP A 5 32.46 10.29 -13.06
CA ASP A 5 32.40 9.37 -11.90
C ASP A 5 31.12 9.58 -11.06
N ALA A 6 30.66 10.84 -10.97
CA ALA A 6 29.45 11.20 -10.24
C ALA A 6 28.16 10.73 -10.94
N VAL A 7 28.16 10.71 -12.27
CA VAL A 7 27.01 10.25 -13.09
C VAL A 7 26.88 8.73 -12.98
N GLU A 8 27.98 8.00 -13.02
CA GLU A 8 27.98 6.54 -12.95
C GLU A 8 27.61 6.02 -11.55
N ALA A 9 28.10 6.69 -10.50
CA ALA A 9 27.68 6.43 -9.12
C ALA A 9 26.20 6.75 -8.87
N SER A 10 25.66 7.79 -9.51
CA SER A 10 24.23 8.15 -9.46
C SER A 10 23.37 7.11 -10.18
N ALA A 11 23.78 6.67 -11.38
CA ALA A 11 23.09 5.66 -12.17
C ALA A 11 23.05 4.29 -11.45
N ALA A 12 24.16 3.87 -10.83
CA ALA A 12 24.21 2.64 -10.05
C ALA A 12 23.32 2.70 -8.78
N ARG A 13 23.30 3.86 -8.10
CA ARG A 13 22.46 4.09 -6.92
C ARG A 13 20.97 4.14 -7.28
N TRP A 14 20.64 4.73 -8.42
CA TRP A 14 19.28 4.74 -8.97
C TRP A 14 18.81 3.33 -9.33
N LYS A 15 19.62 2.53 -10.03
CA LYS A 15 19.31 1.12 -10.35
C LYS A 15 19.07 0.27 -9.09
N ARG A 16 19.91 0.43 -8.05
CA ARG A 16 19.73 -0.26 -6.76
C ARG A 16 18.49 0.18 -6.00
N THR A 17 18.21 1.48 -5.95
CA THR A 17 17.01 2.01 -5.29
C THR A 17 15.75 1.53 -6.03
N PHE A 18 15.78 1.58 -7.36
CA PHE A 18 14.70 1.11 -8.21
C PHE A 18 14.44 -0.39 -8.01
N SER A 19 15.47 -1.25 -8.06
CA SER A 19 15.27 -2.68 -7.88
C SER A 19 14.78 -3.05 -6.47
N ALA A 20 15.25 -2.35 -5.43
CA ALA A 20 14.78 -2.55 -4.06
C ALA A 20 13.29 -2.18 -3.91
N VAL A 21 12.88 -1.03 -4.46
CA VAL A 21 11.47 -0.60 -4.46
C VAL A 21 10.61 -1.55 -5.29
N TRP A 22 11.13 -2.02 -6.43
CA TRP A 22 10.43 -2.95 -7.31
C TRP A 22 10.16 -4.28 -6.62
N TRP A 23 11.17 -4.87 -5.97
CA TRP A 23 11.01 -6.12 -5.21
C TRP A 23 10.12 -5.95 -3.99
N ALA A 24 10.24 -4.83 -3.25
CA ALA A 24 9.36 -4.55 -2.13
C ALA A 24 7.89 -4.40 -2.56
N ASN A 25 7.65 -3.68 -3.66
CA ASN A 25 6.31 -3.54 -4.23
C ASN A 25 5.78 -4.89 -4.74
N PHE A 26 6.61 -5.67 -5.43
CA PHE A 26 6.23 -7.00 -5.90
C PHE A 26 5.83 -7.91 -4.74
N ALA A 27 6.66 -8.00 -3.70
CA ALA A 27 6.37 -8.80 -2.51
C ALA A 27 5.09 -8.32 -1.79
N ALA A 28 4.90 -7.00 -1.65
CA ALA A 28 3.70 -6.44 -1.04
C ALA A 28 2.43 -6.74 -1.85
N THR A 29 2.49 -6.61 -3.19
CA THR A 29 1.35 -6.84 -4.08
C THR A 29 1.03 -8.33 -4.19
N ALA A 30 2.06 -9.18 -4.29
CA ALA A 30 1.90 -10.63 -4.30
C ALA A 30 1.28 -11.14 -3.00
N GLY A 31 1.76 -10.67 -1.83
CA GLY A 31 1.17 -11.00 -0.54
C GLY A 31 -0.30 -10.56 -0.44
N LEU A 32 -0.62 -9.36 -0.93
CA LEU A 32 -2.00 -8.87 -0.96
C LEU A 32 -2.91 -9.74 -1.83
N GLN A 33 -2.42 -10.19 -3.00
CA GLN A 33 -3.17 -11.02 -3.93
C GLN A 33 -3.33 -12.46 -3.43
N SER A 34 -2.30 -12.99 -2.77
CA SER A 34 -2.37 -14.31 -2.13
C SER A 34 -3.37 -14.36 -0.99
N PHE A 35 -3.74 -13.22 -0.39
CA PHE A 35 -4.72 -13.17 0.70
C PHE A 35 -6.17 -13.39 0.23
N LEU A 36 -6.50 -13.03 -1.02
CA LEU A 36 -7.85 -13.19 -1.58
C LEU A 36 -8.43 -14.62 -1.47
N PRO A 37 -7.69 -15.69 -1.86
CA PRO A 37 -8.18 -17.05 -1.75
C PRO A 37 -8.33 -17.56 -0.31
N PHE A 38 -7.61 -16.96 0.65
CA PHE A 38 -7.72 -17.32 2.08
C PHE A 38 -8.73 -16.47 2.84
N PHE A 39 -9.26 -15.40 2.24
CA PHE A 39 -10.21 -14.51 2.91
C PHE A 39 -11.49 -15.22 3.39
N PRO A 40 -12.10 -16.15 2.60
CA PRO A 40 -13.27 -16.90 3.05
C PRO A 40 -12.96 -17.81 4.24
N SER A 41 -11.84 -18.55 4.20
CA SER A 41 -11.46 -19.45 5.30
C SER A 41 -11.01 -18.69 6.56
N HIS A 42 -10.46 -17.48 6.40
CA HIS A 42 -10.15 -16.61 7.52
C HIS A 42 -11.43 -16.09 8.18
N LEU A 43 -12.44 -15.67 7.40
CA LEU A 43 -13.75 -15.23 7.91
C LEU A 43 -14.50 -16.36 8.62
N GLU A 44 -14.45 -17.58 8.09
CA GLU A 44 -14.98 -18.78 8.75
C GLU A 44 -14.26 -19.05 10.08
N ALA A 45 -12.93 -18.88 10.14
CA ALA A 45 -12.15 -19.04 11.38
C ALA A 45 -12.46 -17.99 12.46
N VAL A 46 -12.91 -16.78 12.09
CA VAL A 46 -13.36 -15.75 13.05
C VAL A 46 -14.87 -15.84 13.35
N GLY A 47 -15.55 -16.92 12.93
CA GLY A 47 -16.94 -17.20 13.28
C GLY A 47 -18.00 -16.50 12.43
N VAL A 48 -17.64 -16.02 11.22
CA VAL A 48 -18.61 -15.47 10.27
C VAL A 48 -19.29 -16.61 9.52
N GLU A 49 -20.45 -17.03 9.99
CA GLU A 49 -21.30 -18.01 9.31
C GLU A 49 -22.24 -17.31 8.31
N GLY A 50 -22.24 -17.77 7.06
CA GLY A 50 -23.16 -17.30 6.02
C GLY A 50 -22.46 -16.68 4.80
N ARG A 51 -22.65 -17.30 3.64
CA ARG A 51 -22.05 -16.87 2.35
C ARG A 51 -22.31 -15.39 2.01
N GLY A 52 -23.44 -14.84 2.43
CA GLY A 52 -23.79 -13.42 2.21
C GLY A 52 -22.96 -12.44 3.04
N LEU A 53 -22.68 -12.76 4.31
CA LEU A 53 -21.83 -11.94 5.18
C LEU A 53 -20.37 -11.96 4.72
N VAL A 54 -19.88 -13.12 4.27
CA VAL A 54 -18.53 -13.26 3.70
C VAL A 54 -18.36 -12.36 2.47
N ALA A 55 -19.34 -12.37 1.56
CA ALA A 55 -19.32 -11.50 0.38
C ALA A 55 -19.39 -10.00 0.75
N ALA A 56 -20.20 -9.62 1.74
CA ALA A 56 -20.29 -8.24 2.21
C ALA A 56 -18.97 -7.75 2.83
N TRP A 57 -18.33 -8.56 3.67
CA TRP A 57 -17.03 -8.25 4.27
C TRP A 57 -15.92 -8.19 3.23
N ALA A 58 -15.90 -9.12 2.27
CA ALA A 58 -14.97 -9.07 1.14
C ALA A 58 -15.12 -7.75 0.38
N GLY A 59 -16.34 -7.40 -0.03
CA GLY A 59 -16.63 -6.14 -0.72
C GLY A 59 -16.19 -4.91 0.07
N ALA A 60 -16.47 -4.87 1.38
CA ALA A 60 -16.08 -3.76 2.24
C ALA A 60 -14.54 -3.63 2.35
N VAL A 61 -13.82 -4.72 2.55
CA VAL A 61 -12.36 -4.73 2.69
C VAL A 61 -11.64 -4.43 1.37
N PHE A 62 -12.18 -4.86 0.23
CA PHE A 62 -11.67 -4.47 -1.08
C PHE A 62 -11.97 -3.01 -1.42
N GLY A 63 -13.18 -2.53 -1.10
CA GLY A 63 -13.60 -1.15 -1.36
C GLY A 63 -12.95 -0.12 -0.44
N ALA A 64 -12.58 -0.50 0.78
CA ALA A 64 -12.00 0.38 1.79
C ALA A 64 -10.75 1.13 1.31
N THR A 65 -9.82 0.45 0.66
CA THR A 65 -8.55 1.07 0.22
C THR A 65 -8.75 2.12 -0.87
N PRO A 66 -9.42 1.85 -2.00
CA PRO A 66 -9.68 2.87 -3.01
C PRO A 66 -10.59 3.99 -2.48
N LEU A 67 -11.56 3.70 -1.61
CA LEU A 67 -12.36 4.74 -0.94
C LEU A 67 -11.49 5.68 -0.10
N ALA A 68 -10.65 5.13 0.79
CA ALA A 68 -9.77 5.92 1.63
C ALA A 68 -8.74 6.70 0.79
N ALA A 69 -8.21 6.09 -0.27
CA ALA A 69 -7.30 6.76 -1.19
C ALA A 69 -8.00 7.89 -1.97
N ALA A 70 -9.26 7.70 -2.40
CA ALA A 70 -10.03 8.73 -3.06
C ALA A 70 -10.33 9.93 -2.15
N LEU A 71 -10.68 9.66 -0.89
CA LEU A 71 -10.97 10.70 0.10
C LEU A 71 -9.71 11.48 0.51
N THR A 72 -8.58 10.80 0.64
CA THR A 72 -7.32 11.42 1.08
C THR A 72 -6.43 11.90 -0.06
N GLY A 73 -6.73 11.50 -1.30
CA GLY A 73 -5.98 11.83 -2.51
C GLY A 73 -5.70 13.33 -2.69
N PRO A 74 -6.69 14.24 -2.56
CA PRO A 74 -6.47 15.68 -2.68
C PRO A 74 -5.51 16.24 -1.62
N ILE A 75 -5.61 15.73 -0.38
CA ILE A 75 -4.79 16.16 0.77
C ILE A 75 -3.33 15.78 0.51
N TRP A 76 -3.10 14.53 0.14
CA TRP A 76 -1.77 14.00 -0.12
C TRP A 76 -1.16 14.56 -1.41
N GLY A 77 -1.96 14.78 -2.45
CA GLY A 77 -1.52 15.44 -3.68
C GLY A 77 -0.96 16.84 -3.41
N SER A 78 -1.72 17.69 -2.70
CA SER A 78 -1.26 19.03 -2.33
C SER A 78 -0.01 19.02 -1.45
N LEU A 79 0.10 18.05 -0.53
CA LEU A 79 1.26 17.90 0.33
C LEU A 79 2.49 17.41 -0.45
N GLY A 80 2.30 16.55 -1.44
CA GLY A 80 3.35 16.03 -2.31
C GLY A 80 4.03 17.10 -3.14
N ASP A 81 3.25 18.06 -3.63
CA ASP A 81 3.75 19.20 -4.39
C ASP A 81 4.64 20.12 -3.53
N ARG A 82 4.44 20.14 -2.20
CA ARG A 82 5.22 20.97 -1.26
C ARG A 82 6.44 20.27 -0.66
N VAL A 83 6.32 18.98 -0.32
CA VAL A 83 7.36 18.22 0.42
C VAL A 83 8.34 17.52 -0.53
N GLY A 84 7.98 17.39 -1.81
CA GLY A 84 8.81 16.80 -2.84
C GLY A 84 8.54 15.30 -3.03
N ARG A 85 8.48 14.91 -4.31
CA ARG A 85 8.06 13.57 -4.78
C ARG A 85 8.84 12.42 -4.14
N LYS A 86 10.13 12.61 -3.87
CA LYS A 86 11.02 11.58 -3.30
C LYS A 86 10.70 11.26 -1.83
N ALA A 87 10.46 12.29 -1.01
CA ALA A 87 10.11 12.11 0.40
C ALA A 87 8.73 11.45 0.55
N MET A 88 7.80 11.84 -0.31
CA MET A 88 6.46 11.26 -0.31
C MET A 88 6.46 9.78 -0.73
N LEU A 89 7.25 9.40 -1.75
CA LEU A 89 7.42 7.99 -2.12
C LEU A 89 7.98 7.14 -0.97
N LEU A 90 9.01 7.62 -0.28
CA LEU A 90 9.60 6.91 0.86
C LEU A 90 8.60 6.75 2.01
N ARG A 91 7.80 7.79 2.30
CA ARG A 91 6.73 7.72 3.30
C ARG A 91 5.67 6.70 2.92
N SER A 92 5.20 6.69 1.67
CA SER A 92 4.18 5.74 1.21
C SER A 92 4.69 4.29 1.28
N LEU A 93 5.97 4.05 0.96
CA LEU A 93 6.61 2.75 1.07
C LEU A 93 6.70 2.26 2.53
N LEU A 94 7.12 3.14 3.45
CA LEU A 94 7.19 2.83 4.88
C LEU A 94 5.81 2.57 5.46
N ALA A 95 4.83 3.42 5.15
CA ALA A 95 3.44 3.24 5.58
C ALA A 95 2.89 1.91 5.07
N THR A 96 3.08 1.61 3.78
CA THR A 96 2.59 0.37 3.16
C THR A 96 3.23 -0.86 3.81
N SER A 97 4.55 -0.88 4.03
CA SER A 97 5.22 -1.99 4.71
C SER A 97 4.71 -2.17 6.15
N LEU A 98 4.56 -1.08 6.90
CA LEU A 98 4.08 -1.14 8.28
C LEU A 98 2.66 -1.68 8.36
N PHE A 99 1.74 -1.16 7.54
CA PHE A 99 0.34 -1.59 7.55
C PHE A 99 0.18 -3.02 7.04
N VAL A 100 0.90 -3.43 6.00
CA VAL A 100 0.88 -4.83 5.52
C VAL A 100 1.41 -5.78 6.60
N GLY A 101 2.48 -5.41 7.31
CA GLY A 101 2.98 -6.19 8.45
C GLY A 101 1.96 -6.32 9.58
N LEU A 102 1.28 -5.22 9.93
CA LEU A 102 0.21 -5.21 10.94
C LEU A 102 -1.01 -6.04 10.52
N MET A 103 -1.34 -6.08 9.23
CA MET A 103 -2.45 -6.91 8.72
C MET A 103 -2.18 -8.41 8.92
N GLY A 104 -0.91 -8.85 8.88
CA GLY A 104 -0.55 -10.23 9.18
C GLY A 104 -0.82 -10.64 10.63
N LEU A 105 -0.95 -9.68 11.55
CA LEU A 105 -1.28 -9.90 12.96
C LEU A 105 -2.77 -9.70 13.27
N ALA A 106 -3.57 -9.25 12.29
CA ALA A 106 -4.97 -8.94 12.52
C ALA A 106 -5.78 -10.22 12.72
N SER A 107 -6.59 -10.25 13.78
CA SER A 107 -7.40 -11.42 14.16
C SER A 107 -8.91 -11.17 14.00
N SER A 108 -9.30 -10.03 13.42
CA SER A 108 -10.70 -9.63 13.24
C SER A 108 -10.93 -8.98 11.86
N PRO A 109 -12.08 -9.24 11.20
CA PRO A 109 -12.46 -8.59 9.95
C PRO A 109 -12.51 -7.06 10.07
N LEU A 110 -12.91 -6.56 11.24
CA LEU A 110 -12.99 -5.14 11.55
C LEU A 110 -11.58 -4.52 11.64
N GLN A 111 -10.62 -5.22 12.25
CA GLN A 111 -9.22 -4.79 12.27
C GLN A 111 -8.63 -4.74 10.86
N LEU A 112 -8.92 -5.74 10.02
CA LEU A 112 -8.50 -5.76 8.62
C LEU A 112 -9.10 -4.59 7.83
N LEU A 113 -10.38 -4.28 8.04
CA LEU A 113 -11.04 -3.13 7.42
C LEU A 113 -10.39 -1.80 7.84
N VAL A 114 -10.18 -1.60 9.14
CA VAL A 114 -9.54 -0.38 9.67
C VAL A 114 -8.11 -0.26 9.15
N LEU A 115 -7.35 -1.35 9.14
CA LEU A 115 -5.98 -1.36 8.59
C LEU A 115 -5.99 -1.07 7.08
N ARG A 116 -6.96 -1.57 6.30
CA ARG A 116 -7.12 -1.23 4.87
C ARG A 116 -7.46 0.23 4.65
N LEU A 117 -8.32 0.81 5.49
CA LEU A 117 -8.66 2.23 5.44
C LEU A 117 -7.44 3.09 5.77
N LEU A 118 -6.71 2.77 6.84
CA LEU A 118 -5.49 3.47 7.22
C LEU A 118 -4.40 3.30 6.15
N GLN A 119 -4.24 2.09 5.61
CA GLN A 119 -3.32 1.84 4.52
C GLN A 119 -3.67 2.69 3.30
N GLY A 120 -4.93 2.72 2.85
CA GLY A 120 -5.35 3.55 1.72
C GLY A 120 -5.17 5.05 1.99
N ALA A 121 -5.50 5.48 3.21
CA ALA A 121 -5.36 6.85 3.66
C ALA A 121 -3.90 7.32 3.75
N PHE A 122 -2.95 6.43 4.08
CA PHE A 122 -1.53 6.76 4.23
C PHE A 122 -0.69 6.39 3.00
N SER A 123 -1.16 5.47 2.16
CA SER A 123 -0.46 5.07 0.94
C SER A 123 -0.67 6.08 -0.18
N GLY A 124 -1.86 6.73 -0.22
CA GLY A 124 -2.17 7.96 -0.97
C GLY A 124 -1.28 8.19 -2.18
N VAL A 125 -1.49 7.42 -3.25
CA VAL A 125 -0.69 7.52 -4.47
C VAL A 125 -0.84 8.92 -5.02
N ILE A 126 0.30 9.59 -5.22
CA ILE A 126 0.37 10.84 -5.97
C ILE A 126 -0.23 10.53 -7.33
N ALA A 127 -1.46 10.99 -7.57
CA ALA A 127 -2.02 10.96 -8.90
C ALA A 127 -0.95 11.57 -9.82
N PRO A 128 -0.53 10.86 -10.89
CA PRO A 128 0.38 11.46 -11.85
C PRO A 128 -0.36 12.67 -12.42
N SER A 129 -0.07 13.85 -11.87
CA SER A 129 -0.53 15.12 -12.40
C SER A 129 0.20 15.25 -13.73
N ILE A 130 -0.54 14.91 -14.76
CA ILE A 130 -0.18 15.13 -16.15
C ILE A 130 -0.12 16.65 -16.32
N THR A 131 1.07 17.21 -16.28
CA THR A 131 1.52 18.39 -17.04
C THR A 131 3.04 18.35 -17.09
#